data_AF-A0A258DEI9-F1
#
_entry.id   AF-A0A258DEI9-F1
#
_cell.length_a   1.000
_cell.length_b   1.000
_cell.length_c   1.000
_cell.angle_alpha   90.00
_cell.angle_beta   90.00
_cell.angle_gamma   90.00
#
_symmetry.space_group_name_H-M   'P 1'
#
loop_
_entity.id
_entity.type
_entity.pdbx_description
1 polymer ?
#
loop_
_entity_poly.entity_id
_entity_poly.type
_entity_poly.pdbx_seq_one_letter_code
_entity_poly.pdbx_strand_id
1 'polypeptide(L)'
;MIRAPAQILPSPASVAKVGPDFLSRAYWNGTIKMSLSKFFILCVLHQRSMHGYDVARAVEKTTNGCCSPTEGTIYPVLREFEEGGYVVSESEVVSGRERKVYTLTEKGRA
;
A
#
# COMPACT_ATOMS: atom_id res chain seq x y z
N MET A 1 -26.92 30.83 -49.83
CA MET A 1 -25.75 30.51 -48.98
C MET A 1 -26.05 31.02 -47.57
N ILE A 2 -26.63 30.19 -46.70
CA ILE A 2 -27.03 30.57 -45.34
C ILE A 2 -26.08 29.82 -44.39
N ARG A 3 -25.23 30.55 -43.66
CA ARG A 3 -24.30 29.99 -42.65
C ARG A 3 -25.12 29.58 -41.41
N ALA A 4 -25.00 28.32 -41.00
CA ALA A 4 -25.57 27.83 -39.75
C ALA A 4 -24.83 28.44 -38.54
N PRO A 5 -25.52 28.74 -37.42
CA PRO A 5 -24.87 29.22 -36.21
C PRO A 5 -24.08 28.09 -35.53
N ALA A 6 -22.85 28.40 -35.11
CA ALA A 6 -21.99 27.49 -34.38
C ALA A 6 -22.63 27.09 -33.04
N GLN A 7 -22.88 25.80 -32.83
CA GLN A 7 -23.24 25.27 -31.52
C GLN A 7 -22.01 25.34 -30.61
N ILE A 8 -22.11 26.13 -29.55
CA ILE A 8 -21.12 26.17 -28.48
C ILE A 8 -21.33 24.93 -27.62
N LEU A 9 -20.46 23.93 -27.77
CA LEU A 9 -20.40 22.79 -26.85
C LEU A 9 -19.98 23.30 -25.46
N PRO A 10 -20.63 22.88 -24.36
CA PRO A 10 -20.14 23.21 -23.03
C PRO A 10 -18.77 22.58 -22.81
N SER A 11 -17.82 23.39 -22.34
CA SER A 11 -16.51 22.97 -21.85
C SER A 11 -16.69 21.85 -20.81
N PRO A 12 -15.89 20.76 -20.82
CA PRO A 12 -15.97 19.74 -19.79
C PRO A 12 -15.57 20.38 -18.47
N ALA A 13 -16.57 20.79 -17.70
CA ALA A 13 -16.41 21.27 -16.35
C ALA A 13 -15.53 20.27 -15.59
N SER A 14 -14.39 20.78 -15.11
CA SER A 14 -13.58 20.21 -14.04
C SER A 14 -14.46 19.37 -13.11
N VAL A 15 -14.33 18.05 -13.19
CA VAL A 15 -14.92 17.13 -12.23
C VAL A 15 -14.35 17.53 -10.87
N ALA A 16 -15.16 18.21 -10.07
CA ALA A 16 -14.78 18.59 -8.73
C ALA A 16 -14.37 17.30 -8.00
N LYS A 17 -13.15 17.28 -7.46
CA LYS A 17 -12.67 16.16 -6.64
C LYS A 17 -13.64 16.02 -5.47
N VAL A 18 -14.55 15.05 -5.55
CA VAL A 18 -15.44 14.69 -4.45
C VAL A 18 -14.54 14.26 -3.30
N GLY A 19 -14.58 15.00 -2.20
CA GLY A 19 -13.82 14.68 -1.00
C GLY A 19 -14.21 13.32 -0.42
N PRO A 20 -13.45 12.80 0.56
CA PRO A 20 -13.76 11.51 1.18
C PRO A 20 -15.16 11.51 1.81
N ASP A 21 -15.92 10.45 1.54
CA ASP A 21 -17.20 10.20 2.20
C ASP A 21 -16.97 9.50 3.54
N PHE A 22 -16.87 10.31 4.59
CA PHE A 22 -16.67 9.86 5.97
C PHE A 22 -17.87 9.14 6.58
N LEU A 23 -19.06 9.18 5.97
CA LEU A 23 -20.21 8.42 6.45
C LEU A 23 -20.26 7.03 5.82
N SER A 24 -19.52 6.80 4.72
CA SER A 24 -19.49 5.50 4.07
C SER A 24 -18.68 4.47 4.87
N ARG A 25 -19.31 3.32 5.11
CA ARG A 25 -18.63 2.14 5.66
C ARG A 25 -17.52 1.65 4.74
N ALA A 26 -17.68 1.80 3.42
CA ALA A 26 -16.69 1.40 2.43
C ALA A 26 -15.37 2.18 2.56
N TYR A 27 -15.45 3.50 2.75
CA TYR A 27 -14.29 4.35 3.02
C TYR A 27 -13.54 3.88 4.25
N TRP A 28 -14.24 3.75 5.39
CA TRP A 28 -13.62 3.33 6.64
C TRP A 28 -13.06 1.91 6.57
N ASN A 29 -13.75 0.98 5.93
CA ASN A 29 -13.25 -0.37 5.73
C ASN A 29 -11.93 -0.39 4.95
N GLY A 30 -11.80 0.42 3.89
CA GLY A 30 -10.57 0.53 3.11
C GLY A 30 -9.45 1.17 3.93
N THR A 31 -9.72 2.32 4.55
CA THR A 31 -8.75 3.08 5.35
C THR A 31 -8.24 2.27 6.53
N ILE A 32 -9.12 1.60 7.26
CA ILE A 32 -8.75 0.75 8.41
C ILE A 32 -7.90 -0.42 7.93
N LYS A 33 -8.31 -1.13 6.87
CA LYS A 33 -7.53 -2.25 6.32
C LYS A 33 -6.13 -1.84 5.90
N MET A 34 -5.99 -0.73 5.18
CA MET A 34 -4.69 -0.22 4.74
C MET A 34 -3.83 0.20 5.94
N SER A 35 -4.40 0.95 6.88
CA SER A 35 -3.65 1.45 8.05
C SER A 35 -3.17 0.30 8.95
N LEU A 36 -4.04 -0.68 9.21
CA LEU A 36 -3.68 -1.87 9.99
C LEU A 36 -2.64 -2.73 9.25
N SER A 37 -2.75 -2.86 7.92
CA SER A 37 -1.75 -3.60 7.14
C SER A 37 -0.37 -2.98 7.30
N LYS A 38 -0.25 -1.66 7.14
CA LYS A 38 1.00 -0.91 7.35
C LYS A 38 1.57 -1.14 8.76
N PHE A 39 0.73 -1.00 9.77
CA PHE A 39 1.12 -1.21 11.17
C PHE A 39 1.68 -2.62 11.40
N PHE A 40 0.93 -3.66 11.01
CA PHE A 40 1.37 -5.03 11.24
C PHE A 40 2.60 -5.43 10.43
N ILE A 41 2.80 -4.87 9.23
CA ILE A 41 4.04 -5.05 8.46
C ILE A 41 5.25 -4.56 9.27
N LEU A 42 5.17 -3.36 9.85
CA LEU A 42 6.25 -2.86 10.72
C LEU A 42 6.41 -3.75 11.95
N CYS A 43 5.31 -4.17 12.60
CA CYS A 43 5.36 -5.04 13.77
C CYS A 43 6.08 -6.38 13.51
N VAL A 44 5.82 -7.03 12.37
CA VAL A 44 6.47 -8.32 12.07
C VAL A 44 7.93 -8.12 11.68
N LEU A 45 8.25 -7.06 10.93
CA LEU A 45 9.64 -6.72 10.59
C LEU A 45 10.45 -6.26 11.81
N HIS A 46 9.78 -5.76 12.85
CA HIS A 46 10.43 -5.42 14.12
C HIS A 46 11.01 -6.64 14.82
N GLN A 47 10.37 -7.80 14.68
CA GLN A 47 10.82 -9.06 15.28
C GLN A 47 12.05 -9.64 14.58
N ARG A 48 12.10 -9.57 13.25
CA ARG A 48 13.23 -10.03 12.42
C ARG A 48 13.10 -9.56 10.98
N SER A 49 14.20 -9.62 10.24
CA SER A 49 14.18 -9.46 8.78
C SER A 49 13.43 -10.63 8.10
N MET A 50 12.75 -10.32 6.99
CA MET A 50 11.87 -11.28 6.29
C MET A 50 11.84 -11.01 4.79
N HIS A 51 11.63 -12.05 3.97
CA HIS A 51 11.25 -11.85 2.57
C HIS A 51 9.85 -11.26 2.46
N GLY A 52 9.57 -10.52 1.38
CA GLY A 52 8.27 -9.86 1.19
C GLY A 52 7.05 -10.82 1.30
N TYR A 53 7.16 -12.02 0.74
CA TYR A 53 6.13 -13.05 0.88
C TYR A 53 5.97 -13.54 2.34
N ASP A 54 7.07 -13.65 3.08
CA ASP A 54 7.05 -14.06 4.48
C ASP A 54 6.44 -13.00 5.39
N VAL A 55 6.59 -11.71 5.05
CA VAL A 55 5.90 -10.61 5.74
C VAL A 55 4.38 -10.82 5.67
N ALA A 56 3.83 -11.10 4.49
CA ALA A 56 2.40 -11.34 4.31
C ALA A 56 1.89 -12.47 5.23
N ARG A 57 2.59 -13.61 5.21
CA ARG A 57 2.27 -14.78 6.04
C ARG A 57 2.41 -14.49 7.53
N ALA A 58 3.43 -13.72 7.92
CA ALA A 58 3.65 -13.34 9.31
C ALA A 58 2.55 -12.42 9.83
N VAL A 59 2.07 -11.46 9.01
CA VAL A 59 0.96 -10.58 9.37
C VAL A 59 -0.33 -11.37 9.57
N GLU A 60 -0.67 -12.24 8.62
CA GLU A 60 -1.85 -13.11 8.72
C GLU A 60 -1.81 -13.99 9.97
N LYS A 61 -0.67 -14.62 10.23
CA LYS A 61 -0.46 -15.46 11.42
C LYS A 61 -0.56 -14.66 12.73
N THR A 62 0.08 -13.50 12.79
CA THR A 62 0.11 -12.65 14.01
C THR A 62 -1.27 -12.14 14.37
N THR A 63 -2.13 -11.93 13.37
CA THR A 63 -3.47 -11.38 13.55
C THR A 63 -4.58 -12.43 13.52
N ASN A 64 -4.24 -13.73 13.50
CA ASN A 64 -5.19 -14.84 13.34
C ASN A 64 -6.15 -14.61 12.15
N GLY A 65 -5.64 -14.09 11.03
CA GLY A 65 -6.41 -13.80 9.82
C GLY A 65 -7.26 -12.52 9.87
N CYS A 66 -7.31 -11.79 10.98
CA CYS A 66 -8.03 -10.50 11.03
C CYS A 66 -7.41 -9.46 10.08
N CYS A 67 -6.11 -9.55 9.83
CA CYS A 67 -5.40 -8.78 8.81
C CYS A 67 -4.63 -9.75 7.90
N SER A 68 -5.07 -9.89 6.66
CA SER A 68 -4.41 -10.73 5.65
C SER A 68 -4.15 -9.88 4.41
N PRO A 69 -3.08 -9.05 4.42
CA PRO A 69 -2.73 -8.21 3.27
C PRO A 69 -2.26 -9.10 2.11
N THR A 70 -2.79 -8.81 0.92
CA THR A 70 -2.36 -9.50 -0.30
C THR A 70 -0.95 -9.05 -0.72
N GLU A 71 -0.30 -9.80 -1.59
CA GLU A 71 0.96 -9.37 -2.21
C GLU A 71 0.84 -8.00 -2.90
N GLY A 72 -0.30 -7.75 -3.56
CA GLY A 72 -0.62 -6.46 -4.16
C GLY A 72 -0.78 -5.31 -3.15
N THR A 73 -0.91 -5.60 -1.86
CA THR A 73 -0.89 -4.61 -0.77
C THR A 73 0.51 -4.51 -0.15
N ILE A 74 1.17 -5.65 0.08
CA ILE A 74 2.47 -5.73 0.75
C ILE A 74 3.55 -4.99 -0.02
N TYR A 75 3.74 -5.27 -1.31
CA TYR A 75 4.88 -4.72 -2.05
C TYR A 75 4.81 -3.19 -2.23
N PRO A 76 3.64 -2.59 -2.51
CA PRO A 76 3.53 -1.12 -2.49
C PRO A 76 3.85 -0.51 -1.13
N VAL A 77 3.40 -1.13 -0.04
CA VAL A 77 3.69 -0.63 1.33
C VAL A 77 5.18 -0.77 1.67
N LEU A 78 5.82 -1.88 1.31
CA LEU A 78 7.26 -2.05 1.52
C LEU A 78 8.05 -1.02 0.74
N ARG A 79 7.66 -0.73 -0.52
CA ARG A 79 8.27 0.35 -1.31
C ARG A 79 8.08 1.71 -0.64
N GLU A 80 6.89 2.03 -0.17
CA GLU A 80 6.61 3.28 0.58
C GLU A 80 7.51 3.39 1.82
N PHE A 81 7.73 2.28 2.54
CA PHE A 81 8.63 2.25 3.69
C PHE A 81 10.11 2.39 3.33
N GLU A 82 10.54 1.84 2.20
CA GLU A 82 11.90 2.05 1.67
C GLU A 82 12.10 3.52 1.28
N GLU A 83 11.17 4.10 0.52
CA GLU A 83 11.20 5.52 0.13
C GLU A 83 11.17 6.45 1.36
N GLY A 84 10.43 6.05 2.40
CA GLY A 84 10.39 6.75 3.68
C GLY A 84 11.60 6.51 4.60
N GLY A 85 12.52 5.60 4.24
CA GLY A 85 13.69 5.24 5.04
C GLY A 85 13.39 4.45 6.31
N TYR A 86 12.21 3.85 6.44
CA TYR A 86 11.83 2.99 7.58
C TYR A 86 12.33 1.55 7.40
N VAL A 87 12.51 1.12 6.16
CA VAL A 87 12.95 -0.22 5.77
C VAL A 87 14.10 -0.10 4.77
N VAL A 88 15.03 -1.04 4.82
CA VAL A 88 16.00 -1.31 3.74
C VAL A 88 15.79 -2.72 3.21
N SER A 89 16.14 -2.95 1.94
CA SER A 89 16.16 -4.29 1.37
C SER A 89 17.52 -4.71 0.84
N GLU A 90 17.80 -6.00 0.97
CA GLU A 90 18.95 -6.67 0.39
C GLU A 90 18.47 -7.80 -0.52
N SER A 91 19.14 -7.96 -1.66
CA SER A 91 18.84 -9.03 -2.61
C SER A 91 19.57 -10.31 -2.25
N GLU A 92 18.83 -11.41 -2.14
CA GLU A 92 19.36 -12.75 -1.92
C GLU A 92 18.93 -13.69 -3.05
N VAL A 93 19.84 -14.55 -3.51
CA VAL A 93 19.52 -15.58 -4.51
C VAL A 93 19.11 -16.86 -3.80
N VAL A 94 17.81 -17.18 -3.85
CA VAL A 94 17.27 -18.41 -3.27
C VAL A 94 16.77 -19.29 -4.40
N SER A 95 17.39 -20.47 -4.56
CA SER A 95 17.06 -21.43 -5.63
C SER A 95 17.12 -20.81 -7.03
N GLY A 96 18.13 -19.98 -7.28
CA GLY A 96 18.35 -19.31 -8.57
C GLY A 96 17.40 -18.15 -8.87
N ARG A 97 16.54 -17.75 -7.92
CA ARG A 97 15.68 -16.58 -8.04
C ARG A 97 16.10 -15.51 -7.03
N GLU A 98 16.21 -14.29 -7.51
CA GLU A 98 16.44 -13.13 -6.66
C GLU A 98 15.20 -12.86 -5.80
N ARG A 99 15.40 -12.68 -4.51
CA ARG A 99 14.37 -12.34 -3.52
C ARG A 99 14.91 -11.24 -2.62
N LYS A 100 14.09 -10.23 -2.38
CA LYS A 100 14.41 -9.19 -1.41
C LYS A 100 14.13 -9.67 0.01
N VAL A 101 15.07 -9.45 0.91
CA VAL A 101 14.89 -9.47 2.37
C VAL A 101 14.74 -8.04 2.84
N TYR A 102 13.72 -7.79 3.66
CA TYR A 102 13.42 -6.46 4.20
C TYR A 102 13.80 -6.42 5.69
N THR A 103 14.42 -5.31 6.10
CA THR A 103 14.90 -5.09 7.46
C THR A 103 14.52 -3.68 7.91
N LEU A 104 13.99 -3.51 9.12
CA LEU A 104 13.75 -2.18 9.68
C LEU A 104 15.07 -1.43 9.90
N THR A 105 15.09 -0.15 9.52
CA THR A 105 16.12 0.80 9.94
C THR A 105 15.91 1.23 11.39
N GLU A 106 16.84 1.98 11.96
CA GLU A 106 16.65 2.62 13.27
C GLU A 106 15.40 3.51 13.28
N LYS A 107 15.19 4.30 12.22
CA LYS A 107 13.98 5.13 12.04
C LYS A 107 12.69 4.29 12.02
N GLY A 108 12.72 3.10 11.42
CA GLY A 108 11.58 2.19 11.41
C GLY A 108 11.31 1.50 12.76
N ARG A 109 12.28 1.50 13.67
CA ARG A 109 12.18 0.90 15.01
C ARG A 109 11.75 1.88 16.10
N ALA A 110 12.03 3.17 15.92
CA ALA A 110 11.67 4.25 16.84
C ALA A 110 10.16 4.51 16.85
#